data_AF-A0A9C8GMX5-F1
#
_entry.id   AF-A0A9C8GMX5-F1
#
_cell.length_a   1.000
_cell.length_b   1.000
_cell.length_c   1.000
_cell.angle_alpha   90.00
_cell.angle_beta   90.00
_cell.angle_gamma   90.00
#
_symmetry.space_group_name_H-M   'P 1'
#
loop_
_entity.id
_entity.type
_entity.pdbx_description
1 polymer ?
#
loop_
_entity_poly.entity_id
_entity_poly.type
_entity_poly.pdbx_seq_one_letter_code
_entity_poly.pdbx_strand_id
1 'polypeptide(L)'
;MTDPYTPYETGLQAFLERLSRDHPRYPDALIYQQRLKENVTAARRYGDTETRRAERAEIVDRLNRLALETLEISYSALCRPDKGAPPDMPEAAPPLGHATHIDTGGGAYVAGNVTVHGGDFVGRDQTKTKTPPTSPETPHTTPAETTSLRRQLAEARDNLLLIEERISAYVMSTDVPLQLIKERRRLEARMAELVEKLEKEVTHER
;
A
#
# COMPACT_ATOMS: atom_id res chain seq x y z
N MET A 1 -6.05 23.99 -22.84
CA MET A 1 -5.36 22.93 -22.08
C MET A 1 -5.94 22.93 -20.68
N THR A 2 -6.74 21.91 -20.32
CA THR A 2 -7.28 21.77 -18.97
C THR A 2 -6.18 21.20 -18.09
N ASP A 3 -5.82 21.92 -17.03
CA ASP A 3 -4.84 21.42 -16.07
C ASP A 3 -5.43 20.20 -15.33
N PRO A 4 -4.76 19.03 -15.36
CA PRO A 4 -5.25 17.82 -14.69
C PRO A 4 -5.41 17.97 -13.17
N TYR A 5 -4.82 19.01 -12.56
CA TYR A 5 -4.88 19.23 -11.12
C TYR A 5 -6.03 20.15 -10.67
N THR A 6 -6.62 20.94 -11.59
CA THR A 6 -7.73 21.85 -11.28
C THR A 6 -8.90 21.18 -10.55
N PRO A 7 -9.33 19.95 -10.89
CA PRO A 7 -10.42 19.26 -10.17
C PRO A 7 -10.15 19.09 -8.66
N TYR A 8 -8.89 18.87 -8.27
CA TYR A 8 -8.53 18.73 -6.86
C TYR A 8 -8.61 20.07 -6.12
N GLU A 9 -8.15 21.16 -6.74
CA GLU A 9 -8.23 22.49 -6.12
C GLU A 9 -9.69 22.93 -5.94
N THR A 10 -10.53 22.72 -6.96
CA THR A 10 -11.97 23.03 -6.91
C THR A 10 -12.71 22.18 -5.88
N GLY A 11 -12.44 20.87 -5.85
CA GLY A 11 -13.07 19.96 -4.88
C GLY A 11 -12.71 20.29 -3.42
N LEU A 12 -11.46 20.71 -3.18
CA LEU A 12 -10.99 21.15 -1.88
C LEU A 12 -11.61 22.46 -1.43
N GLN A 13 -11.79 23.41 -2.34
CA GLN A 13 -12.51 24.64 -2.03
C GLN A 13 -13.96 24.34 -1.64
N ALA A 14 -14.66 23.54 -2.45
CA ALA A 14 -16.04 23.12 -2.16
C ALA A 14 -16.16 22.34 -0.84
N PHE A 15 -15.17 21.51 -0.52
CA PHE A 15 -15.11 20.79 0.75
C PHE A 15 -14.99 21.75 1.94
N LEU A 16 -14.05 22.69 1.90
CA LEU A 16 -13.82 23.66 2.98
C LEU A 16 -14.99 24.63 3.17
N GLU A 17 -15.67 25.01 2.08
CA GLU A 17 -16.89 25.84 2.14
C GLU A 17 -18.02 25.11 2.88
N ARG A 18 -18.15 23.78 2.70
CA ARG A 18 -19.17 22.96 3.36
C ARG A 18 -18.81 22.55 4.79
N LEU A 19 -17.52 22.32 5.07
CA LEU A 19 -17.07 21.85 6.39
C LEU A 19 -17.27 22.90 7.49
N SER A 20 -17.47 24.18 7.14
CA SER A 20 -17.57 25.33 8.06
C SER A 20 -16.33 25.54 8.93
N ARG A 21 -16.00 26.81 9.22
CA ARG A 21 -14.81 27.19 10.00
C ARG A 21 -14.89 26.78 11.47
N ASP A 22 -16.11 26.60 11.98
CA ASP A 22 -16.36 26.27 13.39
C ASP A 22 -16.30 24.75 13.66
N HIS A 23 -16.09 23.93 12.62
CA HIS A 23 -16.07 22.49 12.77
C HIS A 23 -14.78 22.01 13.44
N PRO A 24 -14.83 21.06 14.41
CA PRO A 24 -13.64 20.59 15.13
C PRO A 24 -12.58 19.96 14.23
N ARG A 25 -12.97 19.48 13.05
CA ARG A 25 -12.07 18.93 12.01
C ARG A 25 -11.59 19.93 10.97
N TYR A 26 -11.97 21.20 11.08
CA TYR A 26 -11.54 22.25 10.15
C TYR A 26 -10.01 22.42 10.11
N PRO A 27 -9.27 22.37 11.25
CA PRO A 27 -7.81 22.42 11.23
C PRO A 27 -7.17 21.25 10.45
N ASP A 28 -7.71 20.03 10.60
CA ASP A 28 -7.25 18.85 9.87
C ASP A 28 -7.39 19.06 8.35
N ALA A 29 -8.53 19.62 7.91
CA ALA A 29 -8.76 19.95 6.52
C ALA A 29 -7.79 21.00 5.96
N LEU A 30 -7.43 22.02 6.76
CA LEU A 30 -6.44 23.03 6.37
C LEU A 30 -5.04 22.43 6.19
N ILE A 31 -4.64 21.47 7.04
CA ILE A 31 -3.37 20.75 6.89
C ILE A 31 -3.35 20.00 5.56
N TYR A 32 -4.42 19.27 5.24
CA TYR A 32 -4.51 18.54 3.97
C TYR A 32 -4.58 19.48 2.76
N GLN A 33 -5.22 20.65 2.90
CA GLN A 33 -5.19 21.69 1.87
C GLN A 33 -3.78 22.15 1.56
N GLN A 34 -3.00 22.49 2.58
CA GLN A 34 -1.63 22.97 2.40
C GLN A 34 -0.78 21.91 1.70
N ARG A 35 -0.82 20.66 2.19
CA ARG A 35 -0.05 19.55 1.61
C ARG A 35 -0.44 19.27 0.16
N LEU A 36 -1.73 19.27 -0.16
CA LEU A 36 -2.20 19.03 -1.53
C LEU A 36 -1.73 20.13 -2.48
N LYS A 37 -1.81 21.39 -2.05
CA LYS A 37 -1.39 22.55 -2.84
C LYS A 37 0.11 22.55 -3.10
N GLU A 38 0.92 22.20 -2.11
CA GLU A 38 2.37 22.03 -2.26
C GLU A 38 2.72 20.93 -3.25
N ASN A 39 2.07 19.76 -3.12
CA ASN A 39 2.29 18.62 -4.02
C ASN A 39 1.91 18.98 -5.47
N VAL A 40 0.74 19.61 -5.68
CA VAL A 40 0.29 20.07 -7.01
C VAL A 40 1.23 21.12 -7.59
N THR A 41 1.67 22.10 -6.79
CA THR A 41 2.60 23.14 -7.23
C THR A 41 3.94 22.53 -7.64
N ALA A 42 4.46 21.57 -6.86
CA ALA A 42 5.68 20.85 -7.19
C ALA A 42 5.51 20.00 -8.47
N ALA A 43 4.36 19.35 -8.65
CA ALA A 43 4.07 18.57 -9.85
C ALA A 43 3.96 19.46 -11.10
N ARG A 44 3.38 20.65 -10.99
CA ARG A 44 3.35 21.65 -12.08
C ARG A 44 4.74 22.16 -12.45
N ARG A 45 5.62 22.37 -11.46
CA ARG A 45 6.93 23.02 -11.65
C ARG A 45 8.04 22.05 -12.06
N TYR A 46 7.99 20.82 -11.56
CA TYR A 46 9.06 19.83 -11.70
C TYR A 46 8.59 18.51 -12.33
N GLY A 47 7.32 18.41 -12.73
CA GLY A 47 6.72 17.19 -13.24
C GLY A 47 6.17 16.27 -12.15
N ASP A 48 5.26 15.37 -12.53
CA ASP A 48 4.66 14.39 -11.62
C ASP A 48 5.53 13.14 -11.53
N THR A 49 6.11 12.90 -10.36
CA THR A 49 6.88 11.69 -10.06
C THR A 49 5.99 10.64 -9.39
N GLU A 50 6.43 9.39 -9.37
CA GLU A 50 5.72 8.32 -8.69
C GLU A 50 5.52 8.61 -7.19
N THR A 51 6.54 9.14 -6.51
CA THR A 51 6.44 9.57 -5.10
C THR A 51 5.40 10.66 -4.91
N ARG A 52 5.34 11.67 -5.78
CA ARG A 52 4.34 12.75 -5.69
C ARG A 52 2.93 12.22 -5.93
N ARG A 53 2.77 11.28 -6.87
CA ARG A 53 1.50 10.62 -7.13
C ARG A 53 1.04 9.78 -5.95
N ALA A 54 1.94 9.03 -5.32
CA ALA A 54 1.64 8.26 -4.11
C ALA A 54 1.23 9.17 -2.95
N GLU A 55 1.98 10.25 -2.70
CA GLU A 55 1.62 11.23 -1.66
C GLU A 55 0.28 11.89 -1.94
N ARG A 56 0.01 12.27 -3.20
CA ARG A 56 -1.28 12.85 -3.60
C ARG A 56 -2.42 11.86 -3.37
N ALA A 57 -2.24 10.58 -3.69
CA ALA A 57 -3.23 9.55 -3.43
C ALA A 57 -3.52 9.40 -1.94
N GLU A 58 -2.48 9.42 -1.10
CA GLU A 58 -2.62 9.38 0.36
C GLU A 58 -3.39 10.59 0.91
N ILE A 59 -3.07 11.80 0.44
CA ILE A 59 -3.77 13.02 0.85
C ILE A 59 -5.25 12.97 0.45
N VAL A 60 -5.54 12.51 -0.77
CA VAL A 60 -6.91 12.35 -1.28
C VAL A 60 -7.69 11.29 -0.49
N ASP A 61 -7.07 10.17 -0.10
CA ASP A 61 -7.71 9.16 0.74
C ASP A 61 -8.08 9.74 2.11
N ARG A 62 -7.16 10.47 2.75
CA ARG A 62 -7.42 11.12 4.04
C ARG A 62 -8.52 12.18 3.94
N LEU A 63 -8.54 12.98 2.87
CA LEU A 63 -9.61 13.94 2.60
C LEU A 63 -10.95 13.24 2.33
N ASN A 64 -10.96 12.12 1.62
CA ASN A 64 -12.17 11.32 1.41
C ASN A 64 -12.74 10.80 2.72
N ARG A 65 -11.90 10.23 3.59
CA ARG A 65 -12.33 9.77 4.92
C ARG A 65 -12.92 10.91 5.73
N LEU A 66 -12.23 12.05 5.78
CA LEU A 66 -12.71 13.22 6.50
C LEU A 66 -14.03 13.76 5.94
N ALA A 67 -14.19 13.79 4.62
CA ALA A 67 -15.41 14.25 3.96
C ALA A 67 -16.59 13.31 4.20
N LEU A 68 -16.37 11.99 4.20
CA LEU A 68 -17.40 11.01 4.53
C LEU A 68 -17.83 11.11 6.00
N GLU A 69 -16.89 11.31 6.93
CA GLU A 69 -17.19 11.43 8.36
C GLU A 69 -17.97 12.71 8.72
N THR A 70 -17.86 13.77 7.90
CA THR A 70 -18.38 15.10 8.24
C THR A 70 -19.54 15.56 7.38
N LEU A 71 -19.52 15.24 6.09
CA LEU A 71 -20.48 15.72 5.10
C LEU A 71 -21.23 14.58 4.41
N GLU A 72 -20.93 13.32 4.75
CA GLU A 72 -21.48 12.10 4.13
C GLU A 72 -21.27 12.02 2.60
N ILE A 73 -20.42 12.88 2.05
CA ILE A 73 -20.11 12.97 0.62
C ILE A 73 -18.62 12.78 0.45
N SER A 74 -18.23 11.88 -0.45
CA SER A 74 -16.81 11.67 -0.74
C SER A 74 -16.17 12.91 -1.39
N TYR A 75 -14.94 13.21 -1.02
CA TYR A 75 -14.14 14.26 -1.62
C TYR A 75 -13.94 14.06 -3.14
N SER A 76 -13.83 12.82 -3.59
CA SER A 76 -13.76 12.47 -5.02
C SER A 76 -15.01 12.92 -5.79
N ALA A 77 -16.21 12.86 -5.17
CA ALA A 77 -17.44 13.36 -5.77
C ALA A 77 -17.44 14.89 -5.87
N LEU A 78 -16.88 15.58 -4.88
CA LEU A 78 -16.70 17.05 -4.92
C LEU A 78 -15.73 17.49 -6.02
N CYS A 79 -14.73 16.68 -6.36
CA CYS A 79 -13.76 16.97 -7.42
C CYS A 79 -14.36 16.82 -8.84
N ARG A 80 -15.42 16.03 -9.01
CA ARG A 80 -16.03 15.74 -10.32
C ARG A 80 -17.56 15.77 -10.22
N PRO A 81 -18.18 16.96 -10.12
CA PRO A 81 -19.63 17.07 -10.00
C PRO A 81 -20.40 16.51 -11.22
N ASP A 82 -19.72 16.35 -12.37
CA ASP A 82 -20.31 15.95 -13.65
C ASP A 82 -20.37 14.41 -13.85
N LYS A 83 -19.60 13.64 -13.06
CA LYS A 83 -19.80 12.18 -12.96
C LYS A 83 -20.72 11.92 -11.78
N GLY A 84 -22.02 12.11 -12.02
CA GLY A 84 -23.07 11.92 -11.03
C GLY A 84 -22.86 10.65 -10.20
N ALA A 85 -23.06 10.78 -8.90
CA ALA A 85 -23.48 9.64 -8.10
C ALA A 85 -24.67 8.97 -8.81
N PRO A 86 -24.75 7.63 -8.89
CA PRO A 86 -25.99 7.00 -9.30
C PRO A 86 -27.13 7.50 -8.38
N PRO A 87 -28.27 7.93 -8.94
CA PRO A 87 -29.45 8.23 -8.14
C PRO A 87 -30.03 6.92 -7.61
N ASP A 88 -30.64 6.99 -6.43
CA ASP A 88 -31.35 5.92 -5.71
C ASP A 88 -30.46 4.98 -4.87
N MET A 89 -30.42 5.22 -3.55
CA MET A 89 -31.31 4.47 -2.65
C MET A 89 -31.37 5.09 -1.23
N PRO A 90 -32.57 5.13 -0.60
CA PRO A 90 -32.75 5.36 0.83
C PRO A 90 -32.46 4.08 1.62
N GLU A 91 -32.02 4.26 2.87
CA GLU A 91 -32.30 3.42 4.05
C GLU A 91 -32.16 1.88 3.96
N ALA A 92 -31.24 1.36 4.77
CA ALA A 92 -30.99 -0.05 5.16
C ALA A 92 -30.00 -0.89 4.31
N ALA A 93 -28.87 -1.23 4.95
CA ALA A 93 -27.95 -2.31 4.59
C ALA A 93 -28.63 -3.71 4.70
N PRO A 94 -28.14 -4.81 4.06
CA PRO A 94 -26.72 -5.08 3.78
C PRO A 94 -26.46 -5.68 2.36
N PRO A 95 -25.23 -6.12 2.02
CA PRO A 95 -24.46 -5.60 0.89
C PRO A 95 -24.55 -6.48 -0.37
N LEU A 96 -24.70 -5.87 -1.54
CA LEU A 96 -24.56 -6.58 -2.82
C LEU A 96 -23.39 -6.00 -3.62
N GLY A 97 -22.52 -6.92 -4.03
CA GLY A 97 -21.16 -6.67 -4.47
C GLY A 97 -21.06 -5.71 -5.64
N HIS A 98 -20.27 -4.66 -5.45
CA HIS A 98 -19.77 -3.86 -6.55
C HIS A 98 -18.60 -4.64 -7.17
N ALA A 99 -18.77 -5.07 -8.42
CA ALA A 99 -17.69 -5.57 -9.24
C ALA A 99 -16.77 -4.39 -9.59
N THR A 100 -15.79 -4.13 -8.73
CA THR A 100 -14.71 -3.19 -9.02
C THR A 100 -13.85 -3.78 -10.13
N HIS A 101 -14.00 -3.25 -11.34
CA HIS A 101 -13.07 -3.51 -12.44
C HIS A 101 -11.77 -2.75 -12.15
N ILE A 102 -10.67 -3.50 -12.00
CA ILE A 102 -9.35 -2.97 -11.63
C ILE A 102 -8.37 -3.32 -12.74
N ASP A 103 -7.99 -2.31 -13.53
CA ASP A 103 -6.88 -2.39 -14.48
C ASP A 103 -5.58 -1.92 -13.78
N THR A 104 -4.92 -2.85 -13.09
CA THR A 104 -3.57 -2.63 -12.59
C THR A 104 -2.62 -3.55 -13.35
N GLY A 105 -1.71 -2.97 -14.15
CA GLY A 105 -0.61 -3.67 -14.83
C GLY A 105 0.46 -4.28 -13.89
N GLY A 106 0.10 -4.52 -12.63
CA GLY A 106 0.90 -5.11 -11.56
C GLY A 106 -0.05 -5.59 -10.47
N GLY A 107 0.19 -6.79 -9.93
CA GLY A 107 -0.79 -7.55 -9.15
C GLY A 107 -1.43 -6.78 -7.99
N ALA A 108 -2.76 -6.66 -8.02
CA ALA A 108 -3.55 -6.15 -6.91
C ALA A 108 -3.77 -7.26 -5.88
N TYR A 109 -3.47 -6.95 -4.62
CA TYR A 109 -3.76 -7.84 -3.50
C TYR A 109 -5.16 -7.53 -2.99
N VAL A 110 -6.10 -8.48 -3.09
CA VAL A 110 -7.44 -8.35 -2.51
C VAL A 110 -7.51 -9.21 -1.26
N ALA A 111 -7.60 -8.56 -0.09
CA ALA A 111 -7.84 -9.26 1.17
C ALA A 111 -9.35 -9.56 1.30
N GLY A 112 -9.79 -10.68 0.73
CA GLY A 112 -11.19 -11.12 0.80
C GLY A 112 -11.49 -12.31 -0.11
N ASN A 113 -12.72 -12.85 0.00
CA ASN A 113 -13.22 -13.89 -0.90
C ASN A 113 -13.68 -13.24 -2.21
N VAL A 114 -13.16 -13.71 -3.35
CA VAL A 114 -13.54 -13.25 -4.68
C VAL A 114 -14.33 -14.36 -5.37
N THR A 115 -15.52 -14.03 -5.86
CA THR A 115 -16.33 -14.93 -6.72
C THR A 115 -16.09 -14.52 -8.16
N VAL A 116 -15.48 -15.38 -8.96
CA VAL A 116 -15.24 -15.16 -10.40
C VAL A 116 -16.20 -16.01 -11.22
N HIS A 117 -16.94 -15.37 -12.13
CA HIS A 117 -17.77 -16.04 -13.13
C HIS A 117 -17.13 -15.82 -14.50
N GLY A 118 -16.54 -16.89 -15.06
CA GLY A 118 -16.04 -16.88 -16.44
C GLY A 118 -14.71 -16.15 -16.62
N GLY A 119 -13.61 -16.88 -16.42
CA GLY A 119 -12.27 -16.45 -16.80
C GLY A 119 -11.33 -17.65 -16.75
N ASP A 120 -10.65 -17.91 -17.85
CA ASP A 120 -9.62 -18.94 -17.94
C ASP A 120 -8.37 -18.43 -17.21
N PHE A 121 -8.29 -18.71 -15.91
CA PHE A 121 -7.11 -18.40 -15.12
C PHE A 121 -6.02 -19.41 -15.45
N VAL A 122 -5.08 -18.99 -16.30
CA VAL A 122 -3.79 -19.68 -16.46
C VAL A 122 -2.97 -19.42 -15.20
N GLY A 123 -3.30 -20.14 -14.13
CA GLY A 123 -2.51 -20.20 -12.91
C GLY A 123 -1.20 -20.91 -13.22
N ARG A 124 -0.10 -20.15 -13.34
CA ARG A 124 1.24 -20.72 -13.29
C ARG A 124 1.53 -21.06 -11.83
N ASP A 125 1.14 -22.29 -11.48
CA ASP A 125 1.42 -23.04 -10.25
C ASP A 125 1.28 -22.30 -8.91
N GLN A 126 0.12 -22.48 -8.29
CA GLN A 126 0.02 -22.58 -6.84
C GLN A 126 -0.84 -23.79 -6.46
N THR A 127 -0.19 -24.93 -6.22
CA THR A 127 -0.83 -26.08 -5.57
C THR A 127 -0.96 -25.80 -4.07
N LYS A 128 -2.14 -25.34 -3.66
CA LYS A 128 -2.64 -25.56 -2.30
C LYS A 128 -3.38 -26.89 -2.29
N THR A 129 -2.99 -27.82 -1.43
CA THR A 129 -3.91 -28.84 -0.93
C THR A 129 -3.81 -28.90 0.59
N LYS A 130 -4.92 -28.50 1.22
CA LYS A 130 -5.19 -28.72 2.64
C LYS A 130 -6.41 -29.63 2.71
N THR A 131 -6.20 -30.87 3.12
CA THR A 131 -7.24 -31.74 3.68
C THR A 131 -6.57 -32.65 4.71
N PRO A 132 -7.01 -32.66 5.99
CA PRO A 132 -6.69 -33.75 6.90
C PRO A 132 -7.66 -34.92 6.62
N PRO A 133 -7.24 -36.20 6.76
CA PRO A 133 -7.41 -36.81 8.08
C PRO A 133 -6.37 -37.89 8.46
N THR A 134 -6.26 -38.11 9.77
CA THR A 134 -5.91 -39.36 10.47
C THR A 134 -4.46 -39.89 10.46
N SER A 135 -3.87 -39.80 11.65
CA SER A 135 -2.87 -40.71 12.27
C SER A 135 -1.40 -40.64 11.85
N PRO A 136 -0.49 -40.99 12.79
CA PRO A 136 0.75 -40.28 13.02
C PRO A 136 1.95 -41.04 12.47
N GLU A 137 2.80 -40.40 11.67
CA GLU A 137 4.16 -40.90 11.43
C GLU A 137 5.05 -39.80 10.79
N THR A 138 6.11 -39.50 11.53
CA THR A 138 7.45 -38.98 11.16
C THR A 138 7.66 -37.58 10.52
N PRO A 139 8.71 -36.85 10.97
CA PRO A 139 9.12 -35.55 10.42
C PRO A 139 9.94 -35.76 9.14
N HIS A 140 9.44 -35.29 8.00
CA HIS A 140 10.20 -35.27 6.75
C HIS A 140 10.32 -33.84 6.24
N THR A 141 11.52 -33.30 6.39
CA THR A 141 12.06 -32.06 5.85
C THR A 141 11.93 -32.03 4.33
N THR A 142 11.38 -30.96 3.74
CA THR A 142 11.21 -30.91 2.28
C THR A 142 12.30 -30.05 1.61
N PRO A 143 12.87 -30.48 0.46
CA PRO A 143 13.81 -29.67 -0.34
C PRO A 143 13.27 -28.29 -0.78
N ALA A 144 11.95 -28.12 -0.72
CA ALA A 144 11.26 -26.87 -0.98
C ALA A 144 11.54 -25.82 0.11
N GLU A 145 11.69 -26.23 1.37
CA GLU A 145 11.90 -25.32 2.50
C GLU A 145 13.32 -24.72 2.48
N THR A 146 14.34 -25.54 2.22
CA THR A 146 15.73 -25.06 2.10
C THR A 146 15.90 -24.12 0.90
N THR A 147 15.23 -24.39 -0.23
CA THR A 147 15.21 -23.52 -1.40
C THR A 147 14.53 -22.18 -1.10
N SER A 148 13.41 -22.22 -0.37
CA SER A 148 12.71 -21.02 0.10
C SER A 148 13.57 -20.17 1.03
N LEU A 149 14.24 -20.79 2.02
CA LEU A 149 15.13 -20.11 2.95
C LEU A 149 16.32 -19.45 2.23
N ARG A 150 16.93 -20.13 1.25
CA ARG A 150 18.01 -19.56 0.42
C ARG A 150 17.55 -18.34 -0.36
N ARG A 151 16.35 -18.37 -0.93
CA ARG A 151 15.77 -17.23 -1.63
C ARG A 151 15.57 -16.04 -0.68
N GLN A 152 15.01 -16.28 0.51
CA GLN A 152 14.81 -15.24 1.52
C GLN A 152 16.15 -14.63 1.99
N LEU A 153 17.19 -15.46 2.10
CA LEU A 153 18.54 -14.98 2.46
C LEU A 153 19.14 -14.10 1.36
N ALA A 154 18.97 -14.47 0.08
CA ALA A 154 19.41 -13.66 -1.04
C ALA A 154 18.70 -12.31 -1.08
N GLU A 155 17.38 -12.30 -0.93
CA GLU A 155 16.59 -11.07 -0.87
C GLU A 155 16.99 -10.17 0.31
N ALA A 156 17.23 -10.75 1.49
CA ALA A 156 17.68 -10.00 2.65
C ALA A 156 19.07 -9.36 2.44
N ARG A 157 19.97 -10.04 1.72
CA ARG A 157 21.29 -9.51 1.35
C ARG A 157 21.19 -8.34 0.37
N ASP A 158 20.36 -8.46 -0.66
CA ASP A 158 20.16 -7.40 -1.64
C ASP A 158 19.58 -6.14 -0.96
N ASN A 159 18.62 -6.33 -0.05
CA ASN A 159 18.06 -5.24 0.74
C ASN A 159 19.10 -4.58 1.66
N LEU A 160 20.02 -5.37 2.24
CA LEU A 160 21.08 -4.83 3.08
C LEU A 160 22.03 -3.95 2.28
N LEU A 161 22.42 -4.37 1.07
CA LEU A 161 23.27 -3.59 0.17
C LEU A 161 22.64 -2.24 -0.19
N LEU A 162 21.34 -2.21 -0.48
CA LEU A 162 20.62 -0.96 -0.75
C LEU A 162 20.64 -0.01 0.46
N ILE A 163 20.51 -0.54 1.68
CA ILE A 163 20.60 0.28 2.90
C ILE A 163 22.02 0.79 3.11
N GLU A 164 23.04 -0.04 2.87
CA GLU A 164 24.45 0.36 2.97
C GLU A 164 24.81 1.44 1.95
N GLU A 165 24.34 1.33 0.70
CA GLU A 165 24.48 2.36 -0.32
C GLU A 165 23.81 3.67 0.09
N ARG A 166 22.61 3.60 0.68
CA ARG A 166 21.93 4.80 1.20
C ARG A 166 22.67 5.41 2.39
N ILE A 167 23.30 4.61 3.24
CA ILE A 167 24.11 5.10 4.37
C ILE A 167 25.39 5.75 3.87
N SER A 168 26.05 5.19 2.85
CA SER A 168 27.31 5.73 2.31
C SER A 168 27.14 7.07 1.59
N ALA A 169 25.91 7.41 1.17
CA ALA A 169 25.58 8.74 0.66
C ALA A 169 25.72 9.87 1.70
N TYR A 170 25.80 9.55 3.00
CA TYR A 170 25.99 10.52 4.07
C TYR A 170 27.48 10.67 4.40
N VAL A 171 27.95 11.92 4.45
CA VAL A 171 29.37 12.26 4.67
C VAL A 171 29.80 12.03 6.12
N MET A 172 28.92 12.32 7.09
CA MET A 172 29.20 12.12 8.52
C MET A 172 28.28 11.05 9.10
N SER A 173 28.83 10.21 9.99
CA SER A 173 28.08 9.16 10.68
C SER A 173 26.95 9.68 11.57
N THR A 174 27.04 10.94 12.01
CA THR A 174 26.01 11.65 12.78
C THR A 174 24.79 12.05 11.95
N ASP A 175 24.97 12.20 10.63
CA ASP A 175 23.92 12.69 9.73
C ASP A 175 23.06 11.54 9.19
N VAL A 176 23.51 10.29 9.42
CA VAL A 176 22.80 9.10 8.99
C VAL A 176 21.47 8.99 9.78
N PRO A 177 20.32 8.97 9.09
CA PRO A 177 19.03 8.80 9.76
C PRO A 177 18.99 7.53 10.62
N LEU A 178 18.58 7.67 11.88
CA LEU A 178 18.47 6.55 12.81
C LEU A 178 17.61 5.39 12.28
N GLN A 179 16.65 5.69 11.40
CA GLN A 179 15.82 4.68 10.75
C GLN A 179 16.65 3.74 9.86
N LEU A 180 17.61 4.25 9.07
CA LEU A 180 18.48 3.41 8.23
C LEU A 180 19.37 2.51 9.09
N ILE A 181 19.88 3.04 10.21
CA ILE A 181 20.69 2.25 11.16
C ILE A 181 19.85 1.12 11.77
N LYS A 182 18.60 1.40 12.13
CA LYS A 182 17.67 0.39 12.66
C LYS A 182 17.30 -0.67 11.61
N GLU A 183 17.03 -0.24 10.38
CA GLU A 183 16.72 -1.14 9.26
C GLU A 183 17.90 -2.06 8.94
N ARG A 184 19.14 -1.52 8.90
CA ARG A 184 20.36 -2.32 8.74
C ARG A 184 20.47 -3.41 9.79
N ARG A 185 20.36 -3.04 11.08
CA ARG A 185 20.42 -4.00 12.20
C ARG A 185 19.31 -5.06 12.13
N ARG A 186 18.11 -4.67 11.70
CA ARG A 186 16.98 -5.60 11.55
C ARG A 186 17.25 -6.61 10.44
N LEU A 187 17.81 -6.18 9.31
CA LEU A 187 18.17 -7.06 8.20
C LEU A 187 19.32 -8.00 8.57
N GLU A 188 20.36 -7.48 9.24
CA GLU A 188 21.46 -8.29 9.78
C GLU A 188 20.93 -9.40 10.71
N ALA A 189 20.05 -9.07 11.64
CA ALA A 189 19.43 -10.05 12.55
C ALA A 189 18.58 -11.10 11.80
N ARG A 190 17.78 -10.66 10.82
CA ARG A 190 16.97 -11.57 10.00
C ARG A 190 17.84 -12.51 9.17
N MET A 191 18.96 -12.03 8.63
CA MET A 191 19.92 -12.86 7.90
C MET A 191 20.56 -13.91 8.81
N ALA A 192 20.94 -13.53 10.03
CA ALA A 192 21.49 -14.48 11.01
C ALA A 192 20.48 -15.60 11.32
N GLU A 193 19.20 -15.27 11.53
CA GLU A 193 18.15 -16.26 11.77
C GLU A 193 17.95 -17.20 10.56
N LEU A 194 17.97 -16.67 9.34
CA LEU A 194 17.82 -17.47 8.11
C LEU A 194 19.01 -18.41 7.88
N VAL A 195 20.24 -17.94 8.18
CA VAL A 195 21.44 -18.78 8.12
C VAL A 195 21.38 -19.89 9.16
N GLU A 196 21.02 -19.57 10.40
CA GLU A 196 20.89 -20.58 11.46
C GLU A 196 19.84 -21.64 11.10
N LYS A 197 18.71 -21.24 10.53
CA LYS A 197 17.70 -22.19 10.01
C LYS A 197 18.28 -23.07 8.92
N LEU A 198 18.99 -22.50 7.94
CA LEU A 198 19.63 -23.27 6.88
C LEU A 198 20.66 -24.28 7.42
N GLU A 199 21.44 -23.91 8.42
CA GLU A 199 22.40 -24.81 9.06
C GLU A 199 21.69 -25.95 9.80
N LYS A 200 20.62 -25.63 10.55
CA LYS A 200 19.80 -26.64 11.24
C LYS A 200 19.18 -27.65 10.27
N GLU A 201 18.66 -27.18 9.14
CA GLU A 201 18.11 -28.07 8.11
C GLU A 201 19.19 -28.96 7.49
N VAL A 202 20.37 -28.41 7.17
CA VAL A 202 21.49 -29.18 6.58
C VAL A 202 22.06 -30.20 7.59
N THR A 203 22.07 -29.89 8.89
CA THR A 203 22.52 -30.82 9.93
C THR A 203 21.52 -31.94 10.22
N HIS A 204 20.22 -31.74 9.96
CA HIS A 204 19.22 -32.81 10.08
C HIS A 204 19.25 -33.80 8.90
N GLU A 205 19.91 -33.46 7.79
CA GLU A 205 20.10 -34.35 6.63
C GLU A 205 21.35 -35.26 6.71
N ARG A 206 22.20 -35.11 7.75
CA ARG A 206 23.41 -35.93 7.96
C ARG A 206 23.22 -36.97 9.06
#